data_AF-A0A969JYC9-F1
#
_entry.id   AF-A0A969JYC9-F1
#
_cell.length_a   1.000
_cell.length_b   1.000
_cell.length_c   1.000
_cell.angle_alpha   90.00
_cell.angle_beta   90.00
_cell.angle_gamma   90.00
#
_symmetry.space_group_name_H-M   'P 1'
#
loop_
_entity.id
_entity.type
_entity.pdbx_description
1 polymer ?
#
loop_
_entity_poly.entity_id
_entity_poly.type
_entity_poly.pdbx_seq_one_letter_code
_entity_poly.pdbx_strand_id
1 'polypeptide(L)'
;METAASPATTLAAALTGAAPPPALITTADHGFLSPAILTHFMAAVADADCDVSIGFARLSDVSARFPETRRTGWRFADDTYCGCNLFAFRTPAAIRLAQLWQRFEADRKRPWRIMSALGPWLLLRYLTRRLTLAQGLAELGRRAQCTIAPIVLPFPEAAVDVDSIADWEFVNRVWDEVNSSSP
;
A
#
# COMPACT_ATOMS: atom_id res chain seq x y z
N MET A 1 -3.42 4.80 -21.31
CA MET A 1 -4.01 5.76 -20.35
C MET A 1 -2.93 6.79 -20.07
N GLU A 2 -3.19 8.06 -20.33
CA GLU A 2 -2.23 9.13 -19.97
C GLU A 2 -2.10 9.21 -18.44
N THR A 3 -0.87 9.34 -17.95
CA THR A 3 -0.61 9.61 -16.53
C THR A 3 -1.13 11.00 -16.17
N ALA A 4 -2.02 11.08 -15.19
CA ALA A 4 -2.43 12.36 -14.63
C ALA A 4 -1.32 12.93 -13.74
N ALA A 5 -1.50 14.16 -13.25
CA ALA A 5 -0.48 14.89 -12.47
C ALA A 5 0.00 14.19 -11.17
N SER A 6 -0.66 13.11 -10.74
CA SER A 6 -0.28 12.33 -9.56
C SER A 6 -0.78 10.87 -9.61
N PRO A 7 -0.17 9.94 -8.84
CA PRO A 7 -0.64 8.55 -8.73
C PRO A 7 -2.10 8.44 -8.27
N ALA A 8 -2.53 9.17 -7.24
CA ALA A 8 -3.91 9.08 -6.76
C ALA A 8 -4.92 9.67 -7.76
N THR A 9 -4.52 10.69 -8.54
CA THR A 9 -5.36 11.25 -9.61
C THR A 9 -5.52 10.26 -10.76
N THR A 10 -4.43 9.60 -11.15
CA THR A 10 -4.44 8.55 -12.19
C THR A 10 -5.32 7.38 -11.76
N LEU A 11 -5.15 6.92 -10.52
CA LEU A 11 -5.96 5.86 -9.91
C LEU A 11 -7.46 6.21 -9.92
N ALA A 12 -7.83 7.40 -9.42
CA ALA A 12 -9.21 7.82 -9.36
C ALA A 12 -9.85 7.88 -10.76
N ALA A 13 -9.15 8.44 -11.74
CA ALA A 13 -9.61 8.50 -13.12
C ALA A 13 -9.79 7.10 -13.74
N ALA A 14 -8.83 6.20 -13.52
CA ALA A 14 -8.89 4.82 -13.99
C ALA A 14 -10.11 4.08 -13.44
N LEU A 15 -10.33 4.15 -12.12
CA LEU A 15 -11.44 3.47 -11.45
C LEU A 15 -12.83 4.02 -11.83
N THR A 16 -12.91 5.27 -12.29
CA THR A 16 -14.17 5.85 -12.80
C THR A 16 -14.39 5.65 -14.30
N GLY A 17 -13.39 5.13 -15.03
CA GLY A 17 -13.41 5.07 -16.48
C GLY A 17 -12.83 3.76 -17.01
N ALA A 18 -11.52 3.74 -17.27
CA ALA A 18 -10.86 2.67 -18.03
C ALA A 18 -10.79 1.32 -17.30
N ALA A 19 -10.85 1.30 -15.97
CA ALA A 19 -10.71 0.10 -15.15
C ALA A 19 -11.61 0.17 -13.89
N PRO A 20 -12.95 0.13 -14.04
CA PRO A 20 -13.85 0.15 -12.89
C PRO A 20 -13.70 -1.13 -12.04
N PRO A 21 -14.04 -1.09 -10.74
CA PRO A 21 -14.04 -2.29 -9.90
C PRO A 21 -14.89 -3.43 -10.49
N PRO A 22 -14.46 -4.71 -10.39
CA PRO A 22 -13.27 -5.18 -9.67
C PRO A 22 -11.95 -4.89 -10.42
N ALA A 23 -10.96 -4.34 -9.71
CA ALA A 23 -9.66 -3.97 -10.27
C ALA A 23 -8.52 -4.23 -9.27
N LEU A 24 -7.42 -4.81 -9.77
CA LEU A 24 -6.14 -4.88 -9.06
C LEU A 24 -5.25 -3.74 -9.58
N ILE A 25 -4.71 -2.95 -8.65
CA ILE A 25 -3.81 -1.84 -8.95
C ILE A 25 -2.47 -2.09 -8.26
N THR A 26 -1.40 -1.88 -9.02
CA THR A 26 -0.03 -1.83 -8.52
C THR A 26 0.73 -0.66 -9.14
N THR A 27 1.84 -0.27 -8.53
CA THR A 27 2.80 0.68 -9.12
C THR A 27 3.79 -0.06 -10.04
N ALA A 28 4.39 0.67 -10.98
CA ALA A 28 5.33 0.11 -11.97
C ALA A 28 6.77 -0.01 -11.44
N ASP A 29 7.07 0.62 -10.30
CA ASP A 29 8.38 0.63 -9.63
C ASP A 29 8.57 -0.58 -8.69
N HIS A 30 7.69 -1.58 -8.79
CA HIS A 30 7.75 -2.80 -7.99
C HIS A 30 8.96 -3.66 -8.39
N GLY A 31 10.04 -3.60 -7.61
CA GLY A 31 11.32 -4.21 -7.99
C GLY A 31 11.31 -5.73 -8.07
N PHE A 32 10.45 -6.38 -7.27
CA PHE A 32 10.41 -7.84 -7.13
C PHE A 32 9.00 -8.43 -7.19
N LEU A 33 8.06 -7.77 -7.87
CA LEU A 33 6.71 -8.32 -8.00
C LEU A 33 6.77 -9.67 -8.71
N SER A 34 6.24 -10.71 -8.08
CA SER A 34 6.25 -12.07 -8.60
C SER A 34 4.83 -12.65 -8.69
N PRO A 35 4.61 -13.67 -9.54
CA PRO A 35 3.34 -14.40 -9.58
C PRO A 35 2.95 -14.95 -8.20
N ALA A 36 3.90 -15.42 -7.40
CA ALA A 36 3.62 -15.96 -6.07
C ALA A 36 3.03 -14.89 -5.12
N ILE A 37 3.60 -13.67 -5.13
CA ILE A 37 3.08 -12.53 -4.35
C ILE A 37 1.64 -12.21 -4.78
N LEU A 38 1.41 -12.12 -6.10
CA LEU A 38 0.09 -11.81 -6.64
C LEU A 38 -0.93 -12.90 -6.32
N THR A 39 -0.59 -14.17 -6.49
CA THR A 39 -1.47 -15.30 -6.16
C THR A 39 -1.84 -15.29 -4.68
N HIS A 40 -0.87 -15.07 -3.78
CA HIS A 40 -1.14 -15.01 -2.35
C HIS A 40 -2.04 -13.82 -1.99
N PHE A 41 -1.73 -12.63 -2.53
CA PHE A 41 -2.54 -11.43 -2.29
C PHE A 41 -3.99 -11.65 -2.79
N MET A 42 -4.16 -12.15 -4.01
CA MET A 42 -5.48 -12.36 -4.60
C MET A 42 -6.30 -13.44 -3.88
N ALA A 43 -5.66 -14.49 -3.37
CA ALA A 43 -6.33 -15.48 -2.52
C ALA A 43 -6.86 -14.83 -1.23
N ALA A 44 -6.04 -14.04 -0.55
CA ALA A 44 -6.47 -13.33 0.66
C ALA A 44 -7.54 -12.26 0.38
N VAL A 45 -7.49 -11.60 -0.78
CA VAL A 45 -8.54 -10.67 -1.25
C VAL A 45 -9.88 -11.38 -1.45
N ALA A 46 -9.87 -12.60 -1.98
CA ALA A 46 -11.08 -13.39 -2.20
C ALA A 46 -11.77 -13.73 -0.86
N ASP A 47 -10.97 -14.04 0.16
CA ASP A 47 -11.46 -14.37 1.51
C ASP A 47 -11.90 -13.13 2.32
N ALA A 48 -11.37 -11.94 2.00
CA ALA A 48 -11.67 -10.72 2.73
C ALA A 48 -12.99 -10.08 2.25
N ASP A 49 -14.06 -10.14 3.05
CA ASP A 49 -15.33 -9.47 2.76
C ASP A 49 -15.24 -7.93 2.96
N CYS A 50 -14.64 -7.25 1.97
CA CYS A 50 -14.45 -5.80 1.98
C CYS A 50 -14.44 -5.18 0.58
N ASP A 51 -14.63 -3.86 0.52
CA ASP A 51 -14.61 -3.08 -0.73
C ASP A 51 -13.18 -2.86 -1.26
N VAL A 52 -12.21 -2.70 -0.34
CA VAL A 52 -10.80 -2.48 -0.68
C VAL A 52 -9.88 -3.34 0.18
N SER A 53 -8.92 -4.01 -0.45
CA SER A 53 -7.80 -4.65 0.25
C SER A 53 -6.49 -3.94 -0.08
N ILE A 54 -5.63 -3.75 0.92
CA ILE A 54 -4.33 -3.07 0.78
C ILE A 54 -3.22 -3.98 1.30
N GLY A 55 -2.20 -4.19 0.48
CA GLY A 55 -1.04 -5.01 0.82
C GLY A 55 -0.04 -4.30 1.73
N PHE A 56 0.43 -5.00 2.75
CA PHE A 56 1.47 -4.57 3.68
C PHE A 56 2.49 -5.68 3.93
N ALA A 57 3.70 -5.33 4.34
CA ALA A 57 4.69 -6.24 4.90
C ALA A 57 5.12 -5.74 6.29
N ARG A 58 5.59 -6.63 7.16
CA ARG A 58 6.18 -6.21 8.45
C ARG A 58 7.55 -5.63 8.19
N LEU A 59 7.85 -4.48 8.80
CA LEU A 59 9.16 -3.85 8.67
C LEU A 59 10.27 -4.75 9.23
N SER A 60 9.98 -5.58 10.23
CA SER A 60 10.93 -6.58 10.76
C SER A 60 11.42 -7.53 9.69
N ASP A 61 10.50 -8.04 8.86
CA ASP A 61 10.79 -9.07 7.88
C ASP A 61 11.55 -8.46 6.70
N VAL A 62 11.16 -7.24 6.30
CA VAL A 62 11.90 -6.41 5.33
C VAL A 62 13.32 -6.12 5.82
N SER A 63 13.48 -5.69 7.07
CA SER A 63 14.79 -5.35 7.63
C SER A 63 15.69 -6.58 7.83
N ALA A 64 15.10 -7.74 8.13
CA ALA A 64 15.82 -8.99 8.25
C ALA A 64 16.32 -9.51 6.88
N ARG A 65 15.49 -9.37 5.84
CA ARG A 65 15.82 -9.82 4.49
C ARG A 65 16.75 -8.85 3.76
N PHE A 66 16.56 -7.54 3.97
CA PHE A 66 17.23 -6.45 3.25
C PHE A 66 17.81 -5.40 4.22
N PRO A 67 18.80 -5.77 5.06
CA PRO A 67 19.31 -4.92 6.13
C PRO A 67 19.97 -3.62 5.64
N GLU A 68 20.46 -3.61 4.40
CA GLU A 68 21.03 -2.44 3.72
C GLU A 68 19.98 -1.40 3.31
N THR A 69 18.70 -1.76 3.23
CA THR A 69 17.64 -0.85 2.83
C THR A 69 17.12 -0.04 4.03
N ARG A 70 17.15 1.29 3.94
CA ARG A 70 16.55 2.17 4.96
C ARG A 70 15.09 2.42 4.63
N ARG A 71 14.22 1.49 5.01
CA ARG A 71 12.77 1.63 4.81
C ARG A 71 12.10 2.33 6.00
N THR A 72 11.25 3.29 5.68
CA THR A 72 10.40 3.94 6.68
C THR A 72 9.11 3.14 6.81
N GLY A 73 8.82 2.67 8.03
CA GLY A 73 7.56 1.98 8.33
C GLY A 73 6.59 2.84 9.14
N TRP A 74 5.31 2.60 8.98
CA TRP A 74 4.26 3.16 9.82
C TRP A 74 4.09 2.32 11.06
N ARG A 75 4.26 2.94 12.22
CA ARG A 75 4.34 2.22 13.49
C ARG A 75 3.00 2.25 14.21
N PHE A 76 2.30 1.13 14.22
CA PHE A 76 1.02 0.91 14.88
C PHE A 76 1.22 0.29 16.26
N ALA A 77 0.11 -0.04 16.94
CA ALA A 77 0.10 -0.69 18.24
C ALA A 77 0.48 -2.17 18.16
N ASP A 78 0.16 -2.83 17.05
CA ASP A 78 0.34 -4.26 16.81
C ASP A 78 1.67 -4.57 16.11
N ASP A 79 2.14 -3.71 15.20
CA ASP A 79 3.47 -3.81 14.58
C ASP A 79 3.88 -2.53 13.84
N THR A 80 5.02 -2.56 13.16
CA THR A 80 5.44 -1.59 12.16
C THR A 80 5.33 -2.19 10.77
N TYR A 81 4.62 -1.50 9.88
CA TYR A 81 4.31 -2.00 8.54
C TYR A 81 4.86 -1.09 7.45
N CYS A 82 5.24 -1.70 6.33
CA CYS A 82 5.54 -1.06 5.06
C CYS A 82 4.40 -1.32 4.08
N GLY A 83 4.11 -0.36 3.20
CA GLY A 83 3.16 -0.57 2.11
C GLY A 83 3.78 -1.44 1.03
N CYS A 84 2.96 -2.28 0.39
CA CYS A 84 3.40 -3.14 -0.70
C CYS A 84 2.88 -2.69 -2.06
N ASN A 85 2.48 -1.43 -2.22
CA ASN A 85 1.86 -0.84 -3.42
C ASN A 85 0.83 -1.74 -4.15
N LEU A 86 0.16 -2.65 -3.45
CA LEU A 86 -0.82 -3.60 -3.97
C LEU A 86 -2.19 -3.23 -3.41
N PHE A 87 -3.14 -2.98 -4.30
CA PHE A 87 -4.49 -2.54 -3.93
C PHE A 87 -5.53 -3.30 -4.76
N ALA A 88 -6.47 -3.95 -4.10
CA ALA A 88 -7.62 -4.57 -4.77
C ALA A 88 -8.89 -3.76 -4.47
N PHE A 89 -9.55 -3.26 -5.50
CA PHE A 89 -10.83 -2.54 -5.43
C PHE A 89 -11.92 -3.49 -5.91
N ARG A 90 -12.82 -3.94 -5.04
CA ARG A 90 -13.79 -5.00 -5.36
C ARG A 90 -15.16 -4.48 -5.79
N THR A 91 -15.59 -3.33 -5.27
CA THR A 91 -16.95 -2.81 -5.47
C THR A 91 -16.93 -1.35 -5.94
N PRO A 92 -18.03 -0.83 -6.52
CA PRO A 92 -18.12 0.59 -6.86
C PRO A 92 -17.92 1.54 -5.67
N ALA A 93 -18.20 1.08 -4.44
CA ALA A 93 -17.95 1.86 -3.22
C ALA A 93 -16.46 2.19 -3.03
N ALA A 94 -15.59 1.30 -3.50
CA ALA A 94 -14.13 1.40 -3.41
C ALA A 94 -13.58 2.67 -4.12
N ILE A 95 -14.28 3.20 -5.13
CA ILE A 95 -13.93 4.44 -5.83
C ILE A 95 -13.82 5.63 -4.85
N ARG A 96 -14.65 5.64 -3.80
CA ARG A 96 -14.64 6.71 -2.80
C ARG A 96 -13.32 6.78 -2.02
N LEU A 97 -12.65 5.65 -1.82
CA LEU A 97 -11.32 5.64 -1.20
C LEU A 97 -10.29 6.29 -2.13
N ALA A 98 -10.31 5.98 -3.42
CA ALA A 98 -9.41 6.61 -4.39
C ALA A 98 -9.64 8.13 -4.48
N GLN A 99 -10.88 8.59 -4.45
CA GLN A 99 -11.21 10.02 -4.37
C GLN A 99 -10.74 10.67 -3.06
N LEU A 100 -10.86 9.96 -1.93
CA LEU A 100 -10.33 10.44 -0.65
C LEU A 100 -8.80 10.57 -0.70
N TRP A 101 -8.12 9.57 -1.26
CA TRP A 101 -6.68 9.58 -1.44
C TRP A 101 -6.25 10.73 -2.35
N GLN A 102 -6.94 10.95 -3.47
CA GLN A 102 -6.68 12.09 -4.35
C GLN A 102 -6.72 13.43 -3.61
N ARG A 103 -7.70 13.63 -2.71
CA ARG A 103 -7.77 14.83 -1.86
C ARG A 103 -6.59 14.93 -0.90
N PHE A 104 -6.21 13.83 -0.24
CA PHE A 104 -5.06 13.81 0.67
C PHE A 104 -3.75 14.13 -0.05
N GLU A 105 -3.57 13.61 -1.27
CA GLU A 105 -2.38 13.88 -2.05
C GLU A 105 -2.31 15.36 -2.48
N ALA A 106 -3.44 15.95 -2.89
CA ALA A 106 -3.51 17.38 -3.21
C ALA A 106 -3.17 18.26 -1.98
N ASP A 107 -3.57 17.83 -0.79
CA ASP A 107 -3.28 18.51 0.47
C ASP A 107 -1.97 18.06 1.14
N ARG A 108 -1.08 17.32 0.47
CA ARG A 108 0.18 16.80 1.06
C ARG A 108 1.10 17.89 1.64
N LYS A 109 1.02 19.11 1.11
CA LYS A 109 1.75 20.29 1.61
C LYS A 109 1.06 21.00 2.78
N ARG A 110 -0.12 20.53 3.19
CA ARG A 110 -1.01 21.12 4.21
C ARG A 110 -1.45 20.03 5.20
N PRO A 111 -0.54 19.51 6.04
CA PRO A 111 -0.80 18.36 6.90
C PRO A 111 -1.98 18.58 7.86
N TRP A 112 -2.26 19.82 8.28
CA TRP A 112 -3.43 20.14 9.11
C TRP A 112 -4.77 19.82 8.44
N ARG A 113 -4.85 19.87 7.11
CA ARG A 113 -6.07 19.48 6.36
C ARG A 113 -6.27 17.97 6.38
N ILE A 114 -5.20 17.21 6.16
CA ILE A 114 -5.21 15.76 6.30
C ILE A 114 -5.58 15.38 7.74
N MET A 115 -5.02 16.06 8.75
CA MET A 115 -5.38 15.85 10.16
C MET A 115 -6.84 16.17 10.46
N SER A 116 -7.39 17.26 9.91
CA SER A 116 -8.81 17.59 10.09
C SER A 116 -9.74 16.55 9.46
N ALA A 117 -9.37 16.02 8.29
CA ALA A 117 -10.10 14.94 7.65
C ALA A 117 -9.94 13.63 8.41
N LEU A 118 -8.77 13.38 9.00
CA LEU A 118 -8.46 12.19 9.77
C LEU A 118 -8.88 12.25 11.24
N GLY A 119 -9.39 13.38 11.72
CA GLY A 119 -9.79 13.59 13.11
C GLY A 119 -8.63 13.56 14.13
N PRO A 120 -8.60 14.50 15.10
CA PRO A 120 -7.51 14.58 16.09
C PRO A 120 -7.40 13.32 16.96
N TRP A 121 -8.51 12.62 17.22
CA TRP A 121 -8.52 11.40 18.04
C TRP A 121 -7.77 10.23 17.38
N LEU A 122 -7.94 10.03 16.08
CA LEU A 122 -7.23 8.95 15.37
C LEU A 122 -5.73 9.22 15.40
N LEU A 123 -5.33 10.47 15.15
CA LEU A 123 -3.93 10.88 15.21
C LEU A 123 -3.37 10.68 16.62
N LEU A 124 -4.10 11.09 17.66
CA LEU A 124 -3.67 10.89 19.05
C LEU A 124 -3.44 9.41 19.33
N ARG A 125 -4.36 8.53 18.92
CA ARG A 125 -4.21 7.07 19.07
C ARG A 125 -3.01 6.53 18.29
N TYR A 126 -2.76 7.03 17.09
CA TYR A 126 -1.57 6.65 16.30
C TYR A 126 -0.28 7.09 17.01
N LEU A 127 -0.17 8.36 17.41
CA LEU A 127 1.00 8.90 18.09
C LEU A 127 1.26 8.23 19.44
N THR A 128 0.20 7.87 20.18
CA THR A 128 0.29 7.15 21.46
C THR A 128 0.43 5.64 21.31
N ARG A 129 0.56 5.11 20.08
CA ARG A 129 0.68 3.66 19.78
C ARG A 129 -0.47 2.82 20.33
N ARG A 130 -1.68 3.35 20.27
CA ARG A 130 -2.94 2.71 20.67
C ARG A 130 -3.88 2.45 19.49
N LEU A 131 -3.36 2.50 18.27
CA LEU A 131 -4.08 2.26 17.04
C LEU A 131 -3.44 1.07 16.32
N THR A 132 -4.19 0.00 16.08
CA THR A 132 -3.72 -1.10 15.22
C THR A 132 -3.90 -0.75 13.75
N LEU A 133 -3.19 -1.44 12.85
CA LEU A 133 -3.34 -1.27 11.40
C LEU A 133 -4.80 -1.43 10.95
N ALA A 134 -5.44 -2.53 11.36
CA ALA A 134 -6.83 -2.82 11.02
C ALA A 134 -7.79 -1.72 11.51
N GLN A 135 -7.58 -1.20 12.72
CA GLN A 135 -8.40 -0.10 13.25
C GLN A 135 -8.19 1.21 12.47
N GLY A 136 -6.95 1.49 12.07
CA GLY A 136 -6.62 2.66 11.25
C GLY A 136 -7.33 2.62 9.90
N LEU A 137 -7.29 1.47 9.22
CA LEU A 137 -7.96 1.27 7.94
C LEU A 137 -9.48 1.25 8.07
N ALA A 138 -10.04 0.68 9.14
CA ALA A 138 -11.48 0.73 9.39
C ALA A 138 -11.98 2.17 9.55
N GLU A 139 -11.26 3.01 10.29
CA GLU A 139 -11.63 4.43 10.44
C GLU A 139 -11.44 5.23 9.15
N LEU A 140 -10.42 4.91 8.35
CA LEU A 140 -10.26 5.47 7.00
C LEU A 140 -11.41 5.08 6.09
N GLY A 141 -11.80 3.81 6.12
CA GLY A 141 -12.93 3.25 5.38
C GLY A 141 -14.24 3.94 5.75
N ARG A 142 -14.49 4.14 7.05
CA ARG A 142 -15.68 4.87 7.54
C ARG A 142 -15.79 6.27 6.93
N ARG A 143 -14.67 6.98 6.75
CA ARG A 143 -14.62 8.32 6.13
C ARG A 143 -14.80 8.29 4.62
N ALA A 144 -14.23 7.27 3.97
CA ALA A 144 -14.46 7.00 2.56
C ALA A 144 -15.84 6.36 2.30
N GLN A 145 -16.60 6.03 3.35
CA GLN A 145 -17.85 5.26 3.26
C GLN A 145 -17.67 3.94 2.51
N CYS A 146 -16.60 3.20 2.81
CA CYS A 146 -16.29 1.87 2.27
C CYS A 146 -15.60 1.01 3.34
N THR A 147 -15.51 -0.29 3.10
CA THR A 147 -14.81 -1.23 3.98
C THR A 147 -13.40 -1.49 3.45
N ILE A 148 -12.40 -1.46 4.33
CA ILE A 148 -10.99 -1.62 3.97
C ILE A 148 -10.37 -2.70 4.85
N ALA A 149 -9.67 -3.66 4.25
CA ALA A 149 -8.93 -4.70 4.95
C ALA A 149 -7.41 -4.61 4.66
N PRO A 150 -6.55 -4.71 5.69
CA PRO A 150 -5.12 -4.95 5.47
C PRO A 150 -4.87 -6.41 5.11
N ILE A 151 -4.01 -6.64 4.11
CA ILE A 151 -3.44 -7.96 3.82
C ILE A 151 -1.96 -7.89 4.13
N VAL A 152 -1.54 -8.55 5.21
CA VAL A 152 -0.13 -8.62 5.60
C VAL A 152 0.52 -9.80 4.88
N LEU A 153 1.38 -9.50 3.91
CA LEU A 153 2.06 -10.46 3.06
C LEU A 153 3.30 -11.04 3.77
N PRO A 154 3.56 -12.36 3.63
CA PRO A 154 4.77 -13.00 4.13
C PRO A 154 5.96 -12.83 3.16
N PHE A 155 5.92 -11.82 2.28
CA PHE A 155 6.92 -11.58 1.23
C PHE A 155 7.53 -10.19 1.42
N PRO A 156 8.69 -10.08 2.09
CA PRO A 156 9.40 -8.82 2.25
C PRO A 156 9.68 -8.09 0.93
N GLU A 157 9.91 -8.85 -0.13
CA GLU A 157 10.13 -8.40 -1.51
C GLU A 157 9.01 -7.47 -2.02
N ALA A 158 7.77 -7.70 -1.58
CA ALA A 158 6.62 -6.91 -1.99
C ALA A 158 6.63 -5.47 -1.46
N ALA A 159 7.48 -5.16 -0.47
CA ALA A 159 7.64 -3.81 0.06
C ALA A 159 8.84 -3.06 -0.56
N VAL A 160 9.44 -3.59 -1.63
CA VAL A 160 10.60 -2.98 -2.30
C VAL A 160 10.16 -2.30 -3.59
N ASP A 161 10.19 -0.97 -3.56
CA ASP A 161 10.07 -0.06 -4.70
C ASP A 161 11.43 0.50 -5.12
N VAL A 162 11.60 0.75 -6.42
CA VAL A 162 12.81 1.31 -7.03
C VAL A 162 12.61 2.79 -7.27
N ASP A 163 12.96 3.61 -6.28
CA ASP A 163 12.84 5.08 -6.35
C ASP A 163 14.17 5.80 -6.57
N SER A 164 15.30 5.11 -6.32
CA SER A 164 16.64 5.69 -6.41
C SER A 164 17.62 4.79 -7.18
N ILE A 165 18.74 5.38 -7.62
CA ILE A 165 19.84 4.62 -8.24
C ILE A 165 20.36 3.55 -7.26
N ALA A 166 20.41 3.86 -5.96
CA ALA A 166 20.80 2.88 -4.95
C ALA A 166 19.80 1.71 -4.86
N ASP A 167 18.49 1.97 -5.01
CA ASP A 167 17.49 0.91 -5.07
C ASP A 167 17.64 0.07 -6.34
N TRP A 168 17.97 0.69 -7.48
CA TRP A 168 18.22 -0.04 -8.73
C TRP A 168 19.46 -0.92 -8.67
N GLU A 169 20.57 -0.40 -8.14
CA GLU A 169 21.81 -1.17 -7.91
C GLU A 169 21.59 -2.32 -6.94
N PHE A 170 20.77 -2.09 -5.91
CA PHE A 170 20.37 -3.11 -4.97
C PHE A 170 19.52 -4.20 -5.63
N VAL A 171 18.48 -3.82 -6.38
CA VAL A 171 17.60 -4.76 -7.07
C VAL A 171 18.38 -5.63 -8.06
N ASN A 172 19.26 -5.04 -8.87
CA ASN A 172 20.08 -5.79 -9.80
C ASN A 172 20.99 -6.80 -9.10
N ARG A 173 21.63 -6.40 -7.99
CA ARG A 173 22.50 -7.31 -7.24
C ARG A 173 21.75 -8.52 -6.70
N VAL A 174 20.59 -8.30 -6.09
CA VAL A 174 19.74 -9.39 -5.58
C VAL A 174 19.22 -10.25 -6.74
N TRP A 175 18.86 -9.63 -7.86
CA TRP A 175 18.42 -10.35 -9.05
C TRP A 175 19.52 -11.25 -9.62
N ASP A 176 20.76 -10.76 -9.66
CA ASP A 176 21.93 -11.50 -10.11
C ASP A 176 22.27 -12.64 -9.14
N GLU A 177 22.15 -12.45 -7.83
CA GLU A 177 22.35 -13.51 -6.82
C GLU A 177 21.33 -14.64 -6.95
N VAL A 178 20.05 -14.30 -7.18
CA VAL A 178 18.98 -15.29 -7.36
C VAL A 178 19.18 -16.08 -8.66
N ASN A 179 19.61 -15.43 -9.75
CA ASN A 179 19.78 -16.09 -11.05
C ASN A 179 21.14 -16.78 -11.23
N SER A 180 22.18 -16.37 -10.50
CA SER A 180 23.49 -17.05 -10.50
C SER A 180 23.49 -18.31 -9.63
N SER A 181 22.48 -18.49 -8.78
CA SER A 181 22.32 -19.64 -7.88
C SER A 181 21.46 -20.77 -8.47
N SER A 182 21.00 -20.63 -9.71
CA SER A 182 20.27 -21.68 -10.45
C SER A 182 21.23 -22.40 -11.41
N PRO A 183 21.52 -23.71 -11.22
CA PRO A 183 22.32 -24.50 -12.15
C PRO A 183 21.60 -24.79 -13.48
#